data_AF-A0A817FWJ9-F1
#
_entry.id   AF-A0A817FWJ9-F1
#
_cell.length_a   1.000
_cell.length_b   1.000
_cell.length_c   1.000
_cell.angle_alpha   90.00
_cell.angle_beta   90.00
_cell.angle_gamma   90.00
#
_symmetry.space_group_name_H-M   'P 1'
#
loop_
_entity.id
_entity.type
_entity.pdbx_description
1 polymer ?
#
loop_
_entity_poly.entity_id
_entity_poly.type
_entity_poly.pdbx_seq_one_letter_code
_entity_poly.pdbx_strand_id
1 'polypeptide(L)'
;MLSNISIKFRFVRKIKPSTWVVCMLLDSALPYKRTVPSWLKLTSEDVVDQICKLAKKGLTPSQIGVILRDSHGVAQTRFVTGNKILRIMKAKGLAPSKPEDLHHLIKKAVDDSYFHVGGKTFFVL
;
A
#
# COMPACT_ATOMS: atom_id res chain seq x y z
N MET A 1 34.85 -8.52 15.55
CA MET A 1 34.93 -7.10 15.15
C MET A 1 33.57 -6.65 14.63
N LEU A 2 32.72 -6.14 15.52
CA LEU A 2 31.38 -5.64 15.17
C LEU A 2 31.51 -4.15 14.83
N SER A 3 31.69 -3.84 13.55
CA SER A 3 31.82 -2.46 13.08
C SER A 3 30.47 -1.77 12.97
N ASN A 4 30.22 -0.89 13.94
CA ASN A 4 29.60 0.44 13.79
C ASN A 4 28.43 0.57 12.80
N ILE A 5 27.21 0.30 13.29
CA ILE A 5 25.99 0.80 12.65
C ILE A 5 25.69 2.18 13.23
N SER A 6 26.25 3.21 12.60
CA SER A 6 25.98 4.61 12.92
C SER A 6 24.54 4.96 12.53
N ILE A 7 23.67 5.10 13.54
CA ILE A 7 22.27 5.50 13.39
C ILE A 7 22.26 7.02 13.16
N LYS A 8 22.33 7.44 11.89
CA LYS A 8 22.18 8.86 11.51
C LYS A 8 20.70 9.27 11.64
N PHE A 9 20.29 9.72 12.82
CA PHE A 9 18.97 10.33 13.05
C PHE A 9 18.80 11.52 12.08
N ARG A 10 17.99 11.37 11.02
CA ARG A 10 17.61 12.50 10.18
C ARG A 10 16.37 13.17 10.77
N PHE A 11 16.66 14.14 11.63
CA PHE A 11 15.75 15.17 12.11
C PHE A 11 15.31 16.07 10.95
N VAL A 12 14.07 15.92 10.44
CA VAL A 12 13.39 16.99 9.67
C VAL A 12 11.86 16.88 9.83
N ARG A 13 11.31 17.62 10.80
CA ARG A 13 10.19 18.60 10.69
C ARG A 13 9.73 18.96 12.11
N LYS A 14 10.03 20.19 12.54
CA LYS A 14 9.48 20.82 13.77
C LYS A 14 7.95 20.88 13.64
N ILE A 15 7.22 20.26 14.58
CA ILE A 15 5.77 20.40 14.74
C ILE A 15 5.52 21.07 16.11
N LYS A 16 4.70 22.13 16.12
CA LYS A 16 4.40 22.95 17.31
C LYS A 16 3.69 22.15 18.42
N PRO A 17 3.82 22.53 19.71
CA PRO A 17 3.48 21.66 20.85
C PRO A 17 2.03 21.70 21.36
N SER A 18 1.03 22.13 20.58
CA SER A 18 -0.33 22.38 21.14
C SER A 18 -1.49 21.50 20.63
N THR A 19 -1.24 20.50 19.78
CA THR A 19 -2.28 19.55 19.29
C THR A 19 -1.91 18.07 19.42
N TRP A 20 -0.94 17.78 20.29
CA TRP A 20 -0.56 16.43 20.70
C TRP A 20 -1.68 15.93 21.62
N VAL A 21 -2.56 15.03 21.20
CA VAL A 21 -2.48 13.62 21.64
C VAL A 21 -3.11 12.63 20.63
N VAL A 22 -3.85 13.04 19.60
CA VAL A 22 -4.77 12.07 18.94
C VAL A 22 -4.22 11.36 17.69
N CYS A 23 -3.13 11.80 17.04
CA CYS A 23 -2.80 11.27 15.69
C CYS A 23 -1.66 10.23 15.59
N MET A 24 -1.02 9.80 16.69
CA MET A 24 0.19 8.94 16.61
C MET A 24 -0.01 7.43 16.79
N LEU A 25 -1.22 6.93 17.07
CA LEU A 25 -1.39 5.53 17.52
C LEU A 25 -1.66 4.48 16.42
N LEU A 26 -1.89 4.85 15.16
CA LEU A 26 -2.48 3.92 14.16
C LEU A 26 -1.81 3.91 12.77
N ASP A 27 -0.56 4.38 12.63
CA ASP A 27 0.15 4.32 11.34
C ASP A 27 1.21 3.20 11.31
N SER A 28 1.49 2.68 10.12
CA SER A 28 2.49 1.63 9.93
C SER A 28 3.92 2.18 10.14
N ALA A 29 4.67 1.61 11.07
CA ALA A 29 6.06 1.96 11.30
C ALA A 29 6.96 1.41 10.18
N LEU A 30 7.35 2.30 9.25
CA LEU A 30 8.23 1.93 8.14
C LEU A 30 9.64 1.61 8.67
N PRO A 31 10.32 0.56 8.15
CA PRO A 31 11.68 0.23 8.56
C PRO A 31 12.64 1.36 8.18
N TYR A 32 13.58 1.67 9.08
CA TYR A 32 14.57 2.73 8.87
C TYR A 32 15.49 2.44 7.69
N LYS A 33 15.92 1.17 7.54
CA LYS A 33 16.75 0.73 6.40
C LYS A 33 15.87 0.60 5.15
N ARG A 34 16.27 1.30 4.08
CA ARG A 34 15.59 1.32 2.77
C ARG A 34 16.22 0.39 1.72
N THR A 35 17.23 -0.38 2.13
CA THR A 35 17.88 -1.38 1.29
C THR A 35 17.12 -2.70 1.36
N VAL A 36 17.20 -3.47 0.28
CA VAL A 36 16.65 -4.84 0.25
C VAL A 36 17.36 -5.67 1.32
N PRO A 37 16.63 -6.45 2.16
CA PRO A 37 17.27 -7.31 3.13
C PRO A 37 17.98 -8.49 2.45
N SER A 38 19.09 -8.95 3.01
CA SER A 38 19.96 -9.97 2.41
C SER A 38 19.32 -11.37 2.28
N TRP A 39 18.29 -11.66 3.07
CA TRP A 39 17.53 -12.92 2.99
C TRP A 39 16.52 -12.96 1.85
N LEU A 40 16.18 -11.81 1.25
CA LEU A 40 15.23 -11.76 0.14
C LEU A 40 15.95 -12.09 -1.17
N LYS A 41 15.75 -13.32 -1.65
CA LYS A 41 16.36 -13.82 -2.91
C LYS A 41 15.58 -13.43 -4.17
N LEU A 42 14.43 -12.76 -4.03
CA LEU A 42 13.57 -12.38 -5.16
C LEU A 42 14.22 -11.28 -5.99
N THR A 43 14.25 -11.48 -7.30
CA THR A 43 14.72 -10.45 -8.23
C THR A 43 13.63 -9.39 -8.45
N SER A 44 14.04 -8.23 -8.94
CA SER A 44 13.09 -7.16 -9.27
C SER A 44 12.14 -7.52 -10.42
N GLU A 45 12.59 -8.39 -11.33
CA GLU A 45 11.83 -8.87 -12.48
C GLU A 45 10.72 -9.84 -12.04
N ASP A 46 11.04 -10.78 -11.15
CA ASP A 46 10.06 -11.72 -10.59
C ASP A 46 8.89 -10.98 -9.93
N VAL A 47 9.19 -9.93 -9.15
CA VAL A 47 8.17 -9.11 -8.48
C VAL A 47 7.27 -8.40 -9.50
N VAL A 48 7.86 -7.87 -10.57
CA VAL A 48 7.14 -7.18 -11.64
C VAL A 48 6.23 -8.15 -12.42
N ASP A 49 6.61 -9.41 -12.53
CA ASP A 49 5.78 -10.44 -13.15
C ASP A 49 4.66 -10.95 -12.24
N GLN A 50 4.91 -11.10 -10.94
CA GLN A 50 3.85 -11.40 -9.97
C GLN A 50 2.81 -10.28 -9.93
N ILE A 51 3.24 -9.01 -9.95
CA ILE A 51 2.32 -7.86 -10.03
C ILE A 51 1.46 -7.94 -11.30
N CYS A 52 2.04 -8.29 -12.44
CA CYS A 52 1.30 -8.43 -13.69
C CYS A 52 0.26 -9.57 -13.63
N LYS A 53 0.63 -10.72 -13.06
CA LYS A 53 -0.28 -11.86 -12.86
C LYS A 53 -1.45 -11.49 -11.95
N LEU A 54 -1.19 -10.78 -10.86
CA LEU A 54 -2.21 -10.34 -9.91
C LEU A 54 -3.09 -9.22 -10.48
N ALA A 55 -2.52 -8.30 -11.27
CA ALA A 55 -3.28 -7.26 -11.96
C ALA A 55 -4.24 -7.85 -13.00
N LYS A 56 -3.84 -8.90 -13.72
CA LYS A 56 -4.74 -9.62 -14.65
C LYS A 56 -5.93 -10.29 -13.95
N LYS A 57 -5.81 -10.61 -12.66
CA LYS A 57 -6.92 -11.11 -11.84
C LYS A 57 -7.88 -9.99 -11.40
N GLY A 58 -7.58 -8.74 -11.71
CA GLY A 58 -8.41 -7.58 -11.34
C GLY A 58 -8.22 -7.12 -9.90
N LEU A 59 -7.14 -7.52 -9.23
CA LEU A 59 -6.86 -7.11 -7.85
C LEU A 59 -6.44 -5.64 -7.78
N THR A 60 -6.87 -4.96 -6.72
CA THR A 60 -6.49 -3.56 -6.51
C THR A 60 -5.01 -3.47 -6.09
N PRO A 61 -4.31 -2.36 -6.40
CA PRO A 61 -2.89 -2.23 -6.07
C PRO A 61 -2.62 -2.32 -4.56
N SER A 62 -3.59 -1.91 -3.73
CA SER A 62 -3.52 -2.07 -2.27
C SER A 62 -3.56 -3.54 -1.85
N GLN A 63 -4.45 -4.34 -2.43
CA GLN A 63 -4.52 -5.79 -2.19
C GLN A 63 -3.27 -6.52 -2.68
N ILE A 64 -2.75 -6.13 -3.86
CA ILE A 64 -1.52 -6.70 -4.42
C ILE A 64 -0.35 -6.50 -3.45
N GLY A 65 -0.23 -5.32 -2.84
CA GLY A 65 0.81 -5.04 -1.85
C GLY A 65 0.73 -5.95 -0.62
N VAL A 66 -0.49 -6.26 -0.14
CA VAL A 66 -0.71 -7.17 1.00
C VAL A 66 -0.32 -8.60 0.64
N ILE A 67 -0.73 -9.09 -0.53
CA ILE A 67 -0.38 -10.45 -1.00
C ILE A 67 1.13 -10.60 -1.18
N LEU A 68 1.80 -9.58 -1.72
CA LEU A 68 3.27 -9.59 -1.85
C LEU A 68 3.97 -9.68 -0.49
N ARG A 69 3.40 -9.07 0.55
CA ARG A 69 3.94 -9.14 1.90
C ARG A 69 3.73 -10.52 2.52
N ASP A 70 2.52 -11.04 2.43
CA ASP A 70 2.12 -12.25 3.15
C ASP A 70 2.56 -13.54 2.43
N SER A 71 2.56 -13.57 1.10
CA SER A 71 2.94 -14.75 0.31
C SER A 71 4.41 -14.73 -0.13
N HIS A 72 4.96 -13.56 -0.46
CA HIS A 72 6.32 -13.45 -1.03
C HIS A 72 7.34 -12.82 -0.07
N GLY A 73 6.92 -12.37 1.12
CA GLY A 73 7.80 -11.77 2.13
C GLY A 73 8.36 -10.40 1.73
N VAL A 74 7.77 -9.74 0.72
CA VAL A 74 8.21 -8.41 0.27
C VAL A 74 7.53 -7.34 1.12
N ALA A 75 8.27 -6.77 2.08
CA ALA A 75 7.72 -5.73 2.96
C ALA A 75 7.25 -4.48 2.18
N GLN A 76 8.06 -4.01 1.22
CA GLN A 76 7.68 -2.91 0.32
C GLN A 76 8.24 -3.14 -1.07
N THR A 77 7.37 -3.07 -2.08
CA THR A 77 7.75 -3.13 -3.51
C THR A 77 8.73 -2.03 -3.90
N ARG A 78 8.68 -0.88 -3.21
CA ARG A 78 9.54 0.28 -3.49
C ARG A 78 11.03 -0.01 -3.24
N PHE A 79 11.36 -0.90 -2.31
CA PHE A 79 12.76 -1.21 -2.01
C PHE A 79 13.36 -2.18 -3.02
N VAL A 80 12.56 -3.10 -3.55
CA VAL A 80 13.02 -4.10 -4.52
C VAL A 80 13.08 -3.51 -5.94
N THR A 81 12.00 -2.86 -6.37
CA THR A 81 11.84 -2.41 -7.77
C THR A 81 12.13 -0.91 -7.95
N GLY A 82 12.30 -0.14 -6.87
CA GLY A 82 12.50 1.32 -6.90
C GLY A 82 11.23 2.14 -7.25
N ASN A 83 10.19 1.49 -7.78
CA ASN A 83 8.94 2.10 -8.21
C ASN A 83 7.75 1.68 -7.34
N LYS A 84 6.69 2.51 -7.33
CA LYS A 84 5.40 2.15 -6.72
C LYS A 84 4.62 1.22 -7.66
N ILE A 85 3.77 0.35 -7.09
CA ILE A 85 2.93 -0.61 -7.82
C ILE A 85 2.12 0.07 -8.93
N LEU A 86 1.49 1.22 -8.63
CA LEU A 86 0.74 2.02 -9.61
C LEU A 86 1.58 2.44 -10.83
N ARG A 87 2.88 2.75 -10.65
CA ARG A 87 3.76 3.14 -11.76
C ARG A 87 4.10 1.95 -12.64
N ILE A 88 4.38 0.79 -12.03
CA ILE A 88 4.66 -0.46 -12.74
C ILE A 88 3.44 -0.87 -13.58
N MET A 89 2.25 -0.75 -13.00
CA MET A 89 0.99 -1.08 -13.68
C MET A 89 0.66 -0.12 -14.83
N LYS A 90 0.96 1.18 -14.68
CA LYS A 90 0.87 2.16 -15.78
C LYS A 90 1.85 1.86 -16.91
N ALA A 91 3.10 1.52 -16.59
CA ALA A 91 4.09 1.15 -17.60
C ALA A 91 3.68 -0.11 -18.39
N LYS A 92 2.97 -1.04 -17.76
CA LYS A 92 2.41 -2.25 -18.40
C LYS A 92 1.02 -2.06 -19.04
N GLY A 93 0.44 -0.85 -18.99
CA GLY A 93 -0.88 -0.56 -19.58
C GLY A 93 -2.09 -1.18 -18.86
N LEU A 94 -1.90 -1.72 -17.65
CA LEU A 94 -2.95 -2.40 -16.85
C LEU A 94 -3.61 -1.46 -15.83
N ALA A 95 -3.44 -0.15 -15.99
CA ALA A 95 -3.86 0.81 -14.98
C ALA A 95 -5.38 1.02 -14.98
N PRO A 96 -6.02 1.10 -13.80
CA PRO A 96 -7.41 1.47 -13.71
C PRO A 96 -7.58 2.93 -14.15
N SER A 97 -8.66 3.19 -14.90
CA SER A 97 -9.01 4.53 -15.41
C SER A 97 -9.25 5.54 -14.29
N LYS A 98 -9.94 5.11 -13.21
CA LYS A 98 -10.14 5.90 -12.00
C LYS A 98 -9.23 5.43 -10.86
N PRO A 99 -8.79 6.33 -9.97
CA PRO A 99 -8.02 5.95 -8.79
C PRO A 99 -8.88 5.11 -7.84
N GLU A 100 -8.23 4.13 -7.21
CA GLU A 100 -8.85 3.19 -6.28
C GLU A 100 -9.63 3.89 -5.16
N ASP A 101 -9.06 4.95 -4.59
CA ASP A 101 -9.62 5.64 -3.43
C ASP A 101 -11.00 6.24 -3.74
N LEU A 102 -11.13 6.90 -4.87
CA LEU A 102 -12.40 7.46 -5.34
C LEU A 102 -13.44 6.36 -5.60
N HIS A 103 -13.02 5.25 -6.20
CA HIS A 103 -13.91 4.12 -6.45
C HIS A 103 -14.48 3.56 -5.13
N HIS A 104 -13.68 3.46 -4.08
CA HIS A 104 -14.13 2.99 -2.78
C HIS A 104 -15.05 3.98 -2.06
N LEU A 105 -14.80 5.29 -2.17
CA LEU A 105 -15.68 6.31 -1.61
C LEU A 105 -17.06 6.28 -2.28
N ILE A 106 -17.11 6.16 -3.61
CA ILE A 106 -18.38 6.05 -4.36
C ILE A 106 -19.11 4.78 -3.94
N LYS A 107 -18.40 3.64 -3.92
CA LYS A 107 -18.99 2.36 -3.51
C LYS A 107 -19.61 2.44 -2.12
N LYS A 108 -18.88 3.01 -1.15
CA LYS A 108 -19.38 3.17 0.22
C LYS A 108 -20.58 4.09 0.29
N ALA A 109 -20.55 5.23 -0.39
CA ALA A 109 -21.69 6.17 -0.39
C ALA A 109 -22.96 5.53 -0.98
N VAL A 110 -22.79 4.73 -2.04
CA VAL A 110 -23.88 3.92 -2.60
C VAL A 110 -24.36 2.91 -1.57
N ASP A 111 -23.48 2.08 -1.02
CA ASP A 111 -23.84 1.03 -0.04
C ASP A 111 -24.54 1.61 1.21
N ASP A 112 -24.08 2.75 1.72
CA ASP A 112 -24.67 3.45 2.88
C ASP A 112 -26.05 4.08 2.56
N SER A 113 -26.28 4.48 1.30
CA SER A 113 -27.54 5.11 0.87
C SER A 113 -28.70 4.12 0.64
N TYR A 114 -28.40 2.83 0.45
CA TYR A 114 -29.39 1.75 0.28
C TYR A 114 -29.39 0.84 1.52
N PHE A 115 -30.20 1.17 2.53
CA PHE A 115 -30.30 0.31 3.71
C PHE A 115 -31.10 -0.96 3.37
N HIS A 116 -30.47 -2.13 3.54
CA HIS A 116 -31.11 -3.43 3.33
C HIS A 116 -31.75 -3.93 4.63
N VAL A 117 -33.08 -3.80 4.77
CA VAL A 117 -33.86 -4.58 5.75
C VAL A 117 -34.66 -5.63 5.01
N GLY A 118 -34.41 -6.91 5.31
CA GLY A 118 -35.26 -8.02 4.85
C GLY A 118 -35.35 -8.17 3.33
N GLY A 119 -34.26 -7.96 2.59
CA GLY A 119 -34.22 -8.16 1.13
C GLY A 119 -34.91 -7.07 0.31
N LYS A 120 -35.30 -5.95 0.92
CA LYS A 120 -35.84 -4.77 0.24
C LYS A 120 -34.83 -3.63 0.34
N THR A 121 -34.47 -3.07 -0.82
CA THR A 121 -33.66 -1.86 -0.93
C THR A 121 -34.52 -0.64 -0.60
N PHE A 122 -34.33 -0.03 0.57
CA PHE A 122 -34.94 1.24 0.90
C PHE A 122 -33.99 2.38 0.56
N PHE A 123 -34.45 3.33 -0.26
CA PHE A 123 -33.74 4.58 -0.53
C PHE A 123 -33.98 5.52 0.65
N VAL A 124 -32.93 5.84 1.40
CA VAL A 124 -33.03 6.81 2.51
C VAL A 124 -32.97 8.21 1.88
N LEU A 125 -34.13 8.90 1.79
CA LEU A 125 -34.24 10.29 1.34
C LEU A 125 -34.57 11.21 2.53
#